data_AF-A0A1Z5R5P5-F1
#
_entry.id   AF-A0A1Z5R5P5-F1
#
_cell.length_a   1.000
_cell.length_b   1.000
_cell.length_c   1.000
_cell.angle_alpha   90.00
_cell.angle_beta   90.00
_cell.angle_gamma   90.00
#
_symmetry.space_group_name_H-M   'P 1'
#
loop_
_entity.id
_entity.type
_entity.pdbx_description
1 polymer ?
#
loop_
_entity_poly.entity_id
_entity_poly.type
_entity_poly.pdbx_seq_one_letter_code
_entity_poly.pdbx_strand_id
1 'polypeptide(L)'
;MIVELSDRPRISGNHNQNARKEAFHRFIGQPVSIFCSSRTDAGVHALSNVCHVDVERISKRKPGEVLTPHEPGVVKRAVNHFLLKNEGDIMVTDVRCVAPDFHARYKALERTYHYRLLSGPESTSVFETNSAWHISEDLDIQAMKKACSILVGHHDFSSFRAAGCQANSPMRTLDELSVTEVFPFMFFPSSVERSQLESSNGSLVYSRTPDIESSGKGSDLCCTSSVKSELENGEDFGKRSRHRCFVVTARARSFLYHQVRLMVGLLKSVGTGDLTTADVERILDAKTVTAAPRMAPAYGLYLANVKYDLNA
;
A
#
# COMPACT_ATOMS: atom_id res chain seq x y z
N MET A 1 14.09 -21.64 -2.33
CA MET A 1 14.45 -20.26 -2.78
C MET A 1 13.32 -19.30 -2.45
N ILE A 2 13.58 -18.00 -2.29
CA ILE A 2 12.55 -16.95 -2.16
C ILE A 2 12.37 -16.19 -3.46
N VAL A 3 11.14 -15.75 -3.67
CA VAL A 3 10.70 -14.97 -4.82
C VAL A 3 9.85 -13.82 -4.31
N GLU A 4 10.26 -12.61 -4.65
CA GLU A 4 9.52 -11.39 -4.39
C GLU A 4 8.60 -11.08 -5.57
N LEU A 5 7.37 -10.69 -5.27
CA LEU A 5 6.27 -10.57 -6.21
C LEU A 5 5.56 -9.23 -6.06
N SER A 6 5.27 -8.61 -7.20
CA SER A 6 4.24 -7.57 -7.29
C SER A 6 2.97 -8.16 -7.90
N ASP A 7 1.81 -7.75 -7.36
CA ASP A 7 0.50 -8.29 -7.70
C ASP A 7 -0.51 -7.16 -7.93
N ARG A 8 -1.23 -7.24 -9.04
CA ARG A 8 -2.52 -6.56 -9.20
C ARG A 8 -3.66 -7.51 -8.80
N PRO A 9 -4.64 -7.05 -8.02
CA PRO A 9 -5.76 -7.86 -7.58
C PRO A 9 -6.74 -8.10 -8.72
N ARG A 10 -7.31 -9.30 -8.74
CA ARG A 10 -8.55 -9.62 -9.46
C ARG A 10 -9.67 -9.94 -8.48
N ILE A 11 -10.90 -9.98 -9.00
CA ILE A 11 -12.13 -10.28 -8.26
C ILE A 11 -12.08 -11.70 -7.65
N SER A 12 -11.30 -12.63 -8.22
CA SER A 12 -11.13 -14.01 -7.75
C SER A 12 -9.94 -14.17 -6.78
N GLY A 13 -10.22 -14.55 -5.53
CA GLY A 13 -9.21 -14.68 -4.47
C GLY A 13 -8.15 -15.77 -4.66
N ASN A 14 -8.39 -16.77 -5.52
CA ASN A 14 -7.44 -17.87 -5.75
C ASN A 14 -6.61 -17.72 -7.03
N HIS A 15 -6.92 -16.73 -7.88
CA HIS A 15 -6.27 -16.58 -9.18
C HIS A 15 -4.74 -16.41 -9.04
N ASN A 16 -4.29 -15.53 -8.16
CA ASN A 16 -2.87 -15.22 -8.04
C ASN A 16 -2.04 -16.41 -7.51
N GLN A 17 -2.60 -17.19 -6.59
CA GLN A 17 -1.92 -18.39 -6.08
C GLN A 17 -1.80 -19.48 -7.17
N ASN A 18 -2.87 -19.69 -7.94
CA ASN A 18 -2.87 -20.68 -9.02
C ASN A 18 -1.93 -20.27 -10.16
N ALA A 19 -1.93 -18.99 -10.54
CA ALA A 19 -1.04 -18.46 -11.58
C ALA A 19 0.44 -18.70 -11.28
N ARG A 20 0.85 -18.48 -10.02
CA ARG A 20 2.23 -18.75 -9.57
C ARG A 20 2.57 -20.22 -9.65
N LYS A 21 1.72 -21.09 -9.09
CA LYS A 21 1.94 -22.55 -9.11
C LYS A 21 2.08 -23.06 -10.52
N GLU A 22 1.22 -22.59 -11.44
CA GLU A 22 1.29 -22.97 -12.84
C GLU A 22 2.58 -22.46 -13.51
N ALA A 23 2.98 -21.21 -13.27
CA ALA A 23 4.21 -20.68 -13.84
C ALA A 23 5.46 -21.47 -13.40
N PHE A 24 5.55 -21.81 -12.11
CA PHE A 24 6.63 -22.67 -11.61
C PHE A 24 6.54 -24.10 -12.14
N HIS A 25 5.33 -24.69 -12.19
CA HIS A 25 5.12 -26.02 -12.73
C HIS A 25 5.59 -26.11 -14.18
N ARG A 26 5.26 -25.12 -15.02
CA ARG A 26 5.70 -25.07 -16.42
C ARG A 26 7.21 -24.86 -16.58
N PHE A 27 7.82 -24.12 -15.68
CA PHE A 27 9.26 -23.90 -15.69
C PHE A 27 10.05 -25.13 -15.23
N ILE A 28 9.70 -25.69 -14.07
CA ILE A 28 10.42 -26.81 -13.46
C ILE A 28 10.04 -28.15 -14.10
N GLY A 29 8.79 -28.26 -14.58
CA GLY A 29 8.23 -29.50 -15.14
C GLY A 29 7.66 -30.46 -14.10
N GLN A 30 7.50 -30.02 -12.85
CA GLN A 30 6.90 -30.80 -11.76
C GLN A 30 6.17 -29.88 -10.77
N PRO A 31 5.22 -30.41 -9.98
CA PRO A 31 4.51 -29.61 -8.97
C PRO A 31 5.48 -29.04 -7.93
N VAL A 32 5.21 -27.81 -7.47
CA VAL A 32 6.01 -27.16 -6.43
C VAL A 32 5.14 -26.74 -5.25
N SER A 33 5.74 -26.75 -4.06
CA SER A 33 5.17 -26.13 -2.86
C SER A 33 5.52 -24.65 -2.84
N ILE A 34 4.51 -23.79 -2.69
CA ILE A 34 4.67 -22.34 -2.61
C ILE A 34 3.97 -21.83 -1.37
N PHE A 35 4.69 -21.13 -0.50
CA PHE A 35 4.12 -20.47 0.67
C PHE A 35 4.51 -19.01 0.70
N CYS A 36 3.53 -18.15 0.88
CA CYS A 36 3.72 -16.71 0.88
C CYS A 36 3.74 -16.13 2.30
N SER A 37 4.37 -14.97 2.41
CA SER A 37 4.56 -14.23 3.64
C SER A 37 3.25 -13.71 4.20
N SER A 38 2.34 -13.29 3.31
CA SER A 38 1.04 -12.75 3.64
C SER A 38 -0.02 -13.31 2.70
N ARG A 39 -1.20 -13.57 3.26
CA ARG A 39 -2.43 -13.78 2.49
C ARG A 39 -2.98 -12.38 2.18
N THR A 40 -3.23 -12.09 0.91
CA THR A 40 -3.92 -10.86 0.49
C THR A 40 -5.35 -11.22 0.11
N ASP A 41 -6.30 -10.42 0.56
CA ASP A 41 -7.71 -10.63 0.24
C ASP A 41 -8.01 -10.26 -1.23
N ALA A 42 -9.15 -10.73 -1.74
CA ALA A 42 -9.63 -10.31 -3.05
C ALA A 42 -9.72 -8.77 -3.10
N GLY A 43 -9.16 -8.18 -4.16
CA GLY A 43 -9.07 -6.73 -4.30
C GLY A 43 -7.85 -6.07 -3.66
N VAL A 44 -7.01 -6.77 -2.86
CA VAL A 44 -5.80 -6.19 -2.25
C VAL A 44 -4.58 -6.37 -3.16
N HIS A 45 -3.82 -5.30 -3.36
CA HIS A 45 -2.59 -5.28 -4.15
C HIS A 45 -1.38 -5.74 -3.34
N ALA A 46 -0.29 -6.09 -4.02
CA ALA A 46 1.01 -6.24 -3.39
C ALA A 46 2.11 -5.59 -4.24
N LEU A 47 2.97 -4.80 -3.60
CA LEU A 47 4.19 -4.28 -4.20
C LEU A 47 5.36 -5.25 -3.96
N SER A 48 5.36 -5.89 -2.79
CA SER A 48 6.40 -6.82 -2.35
C SER A 48 5.80 -7.92 -1.46
N ASN A 49 5.14 -8.89 -2.11
CA ASN A 49 4.80 -10.15 -1.45
C ASN A 49 5.96 -11.13 -1.62
N VAL A 50 6.31 -11.87 -0.58
CA VAL A 50 7.44 -12.80 -0.63
C VAL A 50 6.91 -14.21 -0.52
N CYS A 51 7.23 -15.07 -1.47
CA CYS A 51 6.93 -16.49 -1.40
C CYS A 51 8.23 -17.30 -1.39
N HIS A 52 8.27 -18.37 -0.60
CA HIS A 52 9.32 -19.37 -0.75
C HIS A 52 8.78 -20.55 -1.54
N VAL A 53 9.67 -21.12 -2.35
CA VAL A 53 9.41 -22.23 -3.24
C VAL A 53 10.52 -23.24 -3.08
N ASP A 54 10.14 -24.49 -2.86
CA ASP A 54 11.05 -25.62 -2.81
C ASP A 54 11.18 -26.19 -4.22
N VAL A 55 12.42 -26.21 -4.71
CA VAL A 55 12.74 -26.61 -6.08
C VAL A 55 13.89 -27.59 -6.04
N GLU A 56 13.60 -28.84 -6.39
CA GLU A 56 14.60 -29.86 -6.65
C GLU A 56 14.67 -30.10 -8.16
N ARG A 57 15.87 -30.00 -8.74
CA ARG A 57 16.04 -30.26 -10.17
C ARG A 57 16.42 -31.70 -10.38
N ILE A 58 15.53 -32.47 -11.00
CA ILE A 58 15.80 -33.87 -11.33
C ILE A 58 16.15 -33.97 -12.83
N SER A 59 17.23 -34.68 -13.15
CA SER A 59 17.64 -34.93 -14.52
C SER A 59 16.62 -35.76 -15.28
N LYS A 60 16.12 -35.24 -16.41
CA LYS A 60 15.24 -36.02 -17.31
C LYS A 60 15.96 -37.16 -18.04
N ARG A 61 17.30 -37.05 -18.18
CA ARG A 61 18.13 -38.04 -18.89
C ARG A 61 18.58 -39.17 -17.98
N LYS A 62 18.74 -38.90 -16.69
CA LYS A 62 19.13 -39.86 -15.66
C LYS A 62 18.19 -39.73 -14.45
N PRO A 63 17.06 -40.46 -14.42
CA PRO A 63 16.14 -40.41 -13.29
C PRO A 63 16.85 -40.70 -11.96
N GLY A 64 16.64 -39.84 -10.96
CA GLY A 64 17.29 -39.92 -9.65
C GLY A 64 18.55 -39.06 -9.48
N GLU A 65 19.10 -38.48 -10.54
CA GLU A 65 20.18 -37.51 -10.44
C GLU A 65 19.65 -36.11 -10.12
N VAL A 66 20.03 -35.58 -8.95
CA VAL A 66 19.72 -34.21 -8.54
C VAL A 66 20.77 -33.25 -9.12
N LEU A 67 20.31 -32.25 -9.85
CA LEU A 67 21.12 -31.22 -10.48
C LEU A 67 21.26 -29.99 -9.58
N THR A 68 22.30 -29.20 -9.81
CA THR A 68 22.51 -27.93 -9.12
C THR A 68 21.33 -26.99 -9.32
N PRO A 69 20.93 -26.20 -8.30
CA PRO A 69 19.84 -25.23 -8.42
C PRO A 69 20.01 -24.28 -9.60
N HIS A 70 18.89 -23.80 -10.14
CA HIS A 70 18.94 -22.76 -11.16
C HIS A 70 19.45 -21.45 -10.57
N GLU A 71 20.29 -20.74 -11.32
CA GLU A 71 20.67 -19.36 -11.00
C GLU A 71 19.44 -18.47 -10.82
N PRO A 72 19.40 -17.59 -9.80
CA PRO A 72 18.23 -16.75 -9.51
C PRO A 72 17.70 -15.96 -10.70
N GLY A 73 18.62 -15.39 -11.51
CA GLY A 73 18.26 -14.64 -12.71
C GLY A 73 17.57 -15.49 -13.79
N VAL A 74 17.91 -16.78 -13.90
CA VAL A 74 17.23 -17.72 -14.82
C VAL A 74 15.81 -17.98 -14.33
N VAL A 75 15.63 -18.24 -13.04
CA VAL A 75 14.30 -18.47 -12.45
C VAL A 75 13.41 -17.26 -12.62
N LYS A 76 13.91 -16.05 -12.30
CA LYS A 76 13.16 -14.79 -12.50
C LYS A 76 12.66 -14.64 -13.93
N ARG A 77 13.55 -14.79 -14.93
CA ARG A 77 13.18 -14.65 -16.35
C ARG A 77 12.17 -15.71 -16.80
N ALA A 78 12.42 -16.97 -16.44
CA ALA A 78 11.58 -18.08 -16.88
C ALA A 78 10.18 -18.03 -16.27
N VAL A 79 10.08 -17.77 -14.96
CA VAL A 79 8.78 -17.66 -14.28
C VAL A 79 8.01 -16.45 -14.80
N ASN A 80 8.65 -15.29 -14.99
CA ASN A 80 8.00 -14.11 -15.57
C ASN A 80 7.50 -14.34 -17.00
N HIS A 81 8.22 -15.12 -17.82
CA HIS A 81 7.72 -15.48 -19.15
C HIS A 81 6.39 -16.24 -19.08
N PHE A 82 6.22 -17.14 -18.12
CA PHE A 82 4.96 -17.87 -17.94
C PHE A 82 3.87 -17.03 -17.27
N LEU A 83 4.22 -16.16 -16.32
CA LEU A 83 3.29 -15.23 -15.69
C LEU A 83 2.74 -14.19 -16.69
N LEU A 84 3.58 -13.69 -17.60
CA LEU A 84 3.15 -12.75 -18.64
C LEU A 84 2.15 -13.40 -19.61
N LYS A 85 2.33 -14.68 -19.92
CA LYS A 85 1.35 -15.45 -20.72
C LYS A 85 0.04 -15.68 -19.98
N ASN A 86 0.08 -15.64 -18.65
CA ASN A 86 -1.09 -15.74 -17.78
C ASN A 86 -1.56 -14.34 -17.36
N GLU A 87 -1.83 -13.50 -18.37
CA GLU A 87 -2.46 -12.17 -18.25
C GLU A 87 -1.60 -11.05 -17.63
N GLY A 88 -0.44 -11.36 -17.04
CA GLY A 88 0.57 -10.35 -16.65
C GLY A 88 0.27 -9.54 -15.40
N ASP A 89 -0.66 -10.00 -14.54
CA ASP A 89 -1.01 -9.30 -13.28
C ASP A 89 -0.04 -9.56 -12.12
N ILE A 90 0.88 -10.51 -12.30
CA ILE A 90 1.89 -10.88 -11.31
C ILE A 90 3.26 -10.82 -11.96
N MET A 91 4.22 -10.26 -11.25
CA MET A 91 5.60 -10.21 -11.68
C MET A 91 6.54 -10.59 -10.55
N VAL A 92 7.50 -11.46 -10.86
CA VAL A 92 8.68 -11.71 -10.03
C VAL A 92 9.64 -10.52 -10.15
N THR A 93 9.86 -9.85 -9.03
CA THR A 93 10.74 -8.67 -8.92
C THR A 93 12.15 -9.05 -8.46
N ASP A 94 12.30 -10.02 -7.55
CA ASP A 94 13.59 -10.53 -7.07
C ASP A 94 13.53 -12.04 -6.77
N VAL A 95 14.68 -12.69 -6.81
CA VAL A 95 14.84 -14.12 -6.51
C VAL A 95 16.14 -14.34 -5.74
N ARG A 96 16.09 -15.12 -4.65
CA ARG A 96 17.29 -15.49 -3.88
C ARG A 96 17.25 -16.94 -3.41
N CYS A 97 18.42 -17.58 -3.36
CA CYS A 97 18.59 -18.81 -2.61
C CYS A 97 18.58 -18.50 -1.10
N VAL A 98 17.98 -19.37 -0.31
CA VAL A 98 17.85 -19.23 1.15
C VAL A 98 18.11 -20.59 1.80
N ALA A 99 18.35 -20.57 3.11
CA ALA A 99 18.51 -21.79 3.90
C ALA A 99 17.31 -22.73 3.75
N PRO A 100 17.51 -24.07 3.82
CA PRO A 100 16.43 -25.06 3.67
C PRO A 100 15.31 -24.95 4.71
N ASP A 101 15.59 -24.37 5.87
CA ASP A 101 14.63 -24.17 6.97
C ASP A 101 13.88 -22.82 6.87
N PHE A 102 14.10 -22.05 5.81
CA PHE A 102 13.47 -20.75 5.64
C PHE A 102 11.97 -20.88 5.40
N HIS A 103 11.16 -20.10 6.11
CA HIS A 103 9.73 -20.02 5.87
C HIS A 103 9.26 -18.56 5.76
N ALA A 104 8.78 -18.18 4.56
CA ALA A 104 8.37 -16.80 4.23
C ALA A 104 7.37 -16.20 5.24
N ARG A 105 6.40 -16.99 5.74
CA ARG A 105 5.46 -16.48 6.75
C ARG A 105 6.08 -16.28 8.14
N TYR A 106 6.83 -17.26 8.64
CA TYR A 106 7.19 -17.35 10.06
C TYR A 106 8.52 -16.67 10.38
N LYS A 107 9.45 -16.61 9.42
CA LYS A 107 10.70 -15.84 9.54
C LYS A 107 10.54 -14.35 9.21
N ALA A 108 9.35 -13.91 8.76
CA ALA A 108 9.08 -12.49 8.53
C ALA A 108 9.11 -11.71 9.85
N LEU A 109 9.99 -10.72 9.91
CA LEU A 109 10.17 -9.84 11.08
C LEU A 109 9.12 -8.73 11.11
N GLU A 110 8.70 -8.27 9.94
CA GLU A 110 7.83 -7.11 9.77
C GLU A 110 7.08 -7.17 8.45
N ARG A 111 5.87 -6.61 8.44
CA ARG A 111 5.05 -6.36 7.25
C ARG A 111 4.65 -4.90 7.25
N THR A 112 4.80 -4.24 6.11
CA THR A 112 4.35 -2.87 5.90
C THR A 112 3.22 -2.87 4.88
N TYR A 113 2.13 -2.20 5.22
CA TYR A 113 1.02 -1.95 4.33
C TYR A 113 0.91 -0.45 4.05
N HIS A 114 0.57 -0.13 2.81
CA HIS A 114 0.15 1.21 2.41
C HIS A 114 -1.32 1.18 2.01
N TYR A 115 -2.06 2.20 2.41
CA TYR A 115 -3.43 2.42 1.95
C TYR A 115 -3.52 3.78 1.27
N ARG A 116 -3.91 3.81 -0.01
CA ARG A 116 -4.04 5.04 -0.80
C ARG A 116 -5.43 5.65 -0.66
N LEU A 117 -5.49 6.93 -0.32
CA LEU A 117 -6.70 7.75 -0.21
C LEU A 117 -6.61 8.92 -1.20
N LEU A 118 -7.75 9.24 -1.84
CA LEU A 118 -7.93 10.45 -2.63
C LEU A 118 -9.01 11.28 -1.98
N SER A 119 -8.77 12.56 -1.75
CA SER A 119 -9.71 13.49 -1.15
C SER A 119 -9.98 14.66 -2.08
N GLY A 120 -11.26 14.98 -2.26
CA GLY A 120 -11.73 16.12 -3.02
C GLY A 120 -13.09 15.89 -3.67
N PRO A 121 -13.84 16.97 -3.97
CA PRO A 121 -15.23 16.90 -4.39
C PRO A 121 -15.43 16.35 -5.82
N GLU A 122 -14.36 16.31 -6.61
CA GLU A 122 -14.40 15.90 -8.01
C GLU A 122 -14.64 14.40 -8.17
N SER A 123 -15.06 13.98 -9.36
CA SER A 123 -15.14 12.55 -9.65
C SER A 123 -13.77 11.88 -9.60
N THR A 124 -13.72 10.61 -9.18
CA THR A 124 -12.47 9.83 -9.21
C THR A 124 -11.94 9.76 -10.64
N SER A 125 -10.64 9.98 -10.82
CA SER A 125 -10.02 9.80 -12.14
C SER A 125 -10.08 8.33 -12.57
N VAL A 126 -10.39 8.07 -13.85
CA VAL A 126 -10.37 6.71 -14.45
C VAL A 126 -9.06 5.95 -14.23
N PHE A 127 -7.97 6.70 -14.08
CA PHE A 127 -6.63 6.21 -13.84
C PHE A 127 -6.36 5.74 -12.41
N GLU A 128 -7.17 6.20 -11.46
CA GLU A 128 -7.06 5.86 -10.04
C GLU A 128 -8.09 4.81 -9.60
N THR A 129 -9.06 4.50 -10.48
CA THR A 129 -10.05 3.45 -10.27
C THR A 129 -9.39 2.14 -9.85
N ASN A 130 -9.89 1.53 -8.78
CA ASN A 130 -9.34 0.29 -8.19
C ASN A 130 -7.88 0.40 -7.69
N SER A 131 -7.35 1.60 -7.43
CA SER A 131 -5.99 1.79 -6.91
C SER A 131 -5.90 2.73 -5.70
N ALA A 132 -6.98 3.43 -5.38
CA ALA A 132 -7.10 4.28 -4.21
C ALA A 132 -8.56 4.46 -3.82
N TRP A 133 -8.85 4.66 -2.53
CA TRP A 133 -10.21 4.98 -2.07
C TRP A 133 -10.44 6.48 -2.19
N HIS A 134 -11.36 6.86 -3.07
CA HIS A 134 -11.83 8.23 -3.20
C HIS A 134 -12.87 8.57 -2.13
N ILE A 135 -12.66 9.72 -1.50
CA ILE A 135 -13.47 10.35 -0.48
C ILE A 135 -13.79 11.76 -1.02
N SER A 136 -15.07 12.07 -1.13
CA SER A 136 -15.53 13.36 -1.66
C SER A 136 -15.22 14.53 -0.72
N GLU A 137 -15.18 14.25 0.58
CA GLU A 137 -14.93 15.19 1.65
C GLU A 137 -13.44 15.52 1.79
N ASP A 138 -13.15 16.71 2.33
CA ASP A 138 -11.82 17.05 2.81
C ASP A 138 -11.48 16.25 4.08
N LEU A 139 -10.20 15.93 4.26
CA LEU A 139 -9.70 15.18 5.40
C LEU A 139 -8.87 16.06 6.35
N ASP A 140 -9.25 16.09 7.63
CA ASP A 140 -8.42 16.63 8.71
C ASP A 140 -7.27 15.67 9.04
N ILE A 141 -6.12 15.94 8.44
CA ILE A 141 -4.90 15.15 8.61
C ILE A 141 -4.35 15.24 10.04
N GLN A 142 -4.57 16.34 10.76
CA GLN A 142 -4.08 16.47 12.13
C GLN A 142 -4.91 15.60 13.08
N ALA A 143 -6.23 15.57 12.91
CA ALA A 143 -7.10 14.66 13.64
C ALA A 143 -6.75 13.19 13.35
N MET A 144 -6.55 12.85 12.07
CA MET A 144 -6.12 11.49 11.69
C MET A 144 -4.77 11.11 12.31
N LYS A 145 -3.77 12.01 12.32
CA LYS A 145 -2.47 11.76 12.97
C LYS A 145 -2.58 11.54 14.48
N LYS A 146 -3.46 12.28 15.16
CA LYS A 146 -3.76 12.04 16.58
C LYS A 146 -4.39 10.67 16.79
N ALA A 147 -5.37 10.29 15.96
CA ALA A 147 -5.98 8.96 16.00
C ALA A 147 -4.96 7.83 15.74
N CYS A 148 -4.04 8.02 14.79
CA CYS A 148 -2.95 7.08 14.55
C CYS A 148 -2.10 6.86 15.80
N SER A 149 -1.76 7.93 16.52
CA SER A 149 -0.91 7.88 17.71
C SER A 149 -1.52 7.06 18.85
N ILE A 150 -2.86 7.06 18.98
CA ILE A 150 -3.59 6.25 19.96
C ILE A 150 -3.48 4.74 19.64
N LEU A 151 -3.55 4.38 18.35
CA LEU A 151 -3.55 2.98 17.91
C LEU A 151 -2.16 2.35 17.85
N VAL A 152 -1.08 3.14 17.80
CA VAL A 152 0.30 2.64 17.85
C VAL A 152 0.57 2.03 19.23
N GLY A 153 1.32 0.92 19.27
CA GLY A 153 1.65 0.21 20.50
C GLY A 153 1.00 -1.16 20.63
N HIS A 154 0.99 -1.69 21.85
CA HIS A 154 0.52 -3.04 22.16
C HIS A 154 -0.90 -3.02 22.72
N HIS A 155 -1.86 -3.50 21.94
CA HIS A 155 -3.29 -3.40 22.27
C HIS A 155 -4.05 -4.68 21.97
N ASP A 156 -5.24 -4.77 22.55
CA ASP A 156 -6.27 -5.71 22.12
C ASP A 156 -7.01 -5.13 20.91
N PHE A 157 -6.72 -5.66 19.72
CA PHE A 157 -7.33 -5.20 18.47
C PHE A 157 -8.63 -5.95 18.13
N SER A 158 -9.39 -6.44 19.11
CA SER A 158 -10.67 -7.13 18.85
C SER A 158 -11.69 -6.26 18.09
N SER A 159 -11.69 -4.94 18.31
CA SER A 159 -12.51 -4.01 17.52
C SER A 159 -12.07 -3.89 16.06
N PHE A 160 -10.85 -4.31 15.75
CA PHE A 160 -10.26 -4.31 14.41
C PHE A 160 -10.02 -5.75 13.93
N ARG A 161 -10.86 -6.70 14.36
CA ARG A 161 -10.76 -8.12 14.00
C ARG A 161 -12.06 -8.58 13.34
N ALA A 162 -12.01 -8.84 12.03
CA ALA A 162 -13.17 -9.38 11.32
C ALA A 162 -13.46 -10.85 11.68
N ALA A 163 -14.72 -11.25 11.45
CA ALA A 163 -15.15 -12.64 11.54
C ALA A 163 -14.32 -13.54 10.61
N GLY A 164 -14.07 -14.79 11.02
CA GLY A 164 -13.22 -15.72 10.28
C GLY A 164 -11.71 -15.56 10.54
N CYS A 165 -11.31 -14.63 11.42
CA CYS A 165 -9.91 -14.49 11.82
C CYS A 165 -9.42 -15.72 12.59
N GLN A 166 -8.46 -16.44 12.01
CA GLN A 166 -7.85 -17.66 12.57
C GLN A 166 -6.77 -17.41 13.65
N ALA A 167 -6.56 -16.16 14.08
CA ALA A 167 -5.57 -15.85 15.10
C ALA A 167 -6.04 -16.29 16.50
N ASN A 168 -5.17 -16.93 17.27
CA ASN A 168 -5.51 -17.38 18.63
C ASN A 168 -5.69 -16.23 19.63
N SER A 169 -5.07 -15.08 19.38
CA SER A 169 -5.15 -13.90 20.25
C SER A 169 -5.35 -12.63 19.41
N PRO A 170 -6.19 -11.68 19.86
CA PRO A 170 -6.32 -10.35 19.26
C PRO A 170 -5.20 -9.38 19.65
N MET A 171 -4.33 -9.75 20.60
CA MET A 171 -3.22 -8.89 21.02
C MET A 171 -2.21 -8.72 19.90
N ARG A 172 -1.97 -7.48 19.48
CA ARG A 172 -0.94 -7.15 18.48
C ARG A 172 -0.14 -5.93 18.93
N THR A 173 1.09 -5.85 18.45
CA THR A 173 1.91 -4.66 18.54
C THR A 173 1.95 -4.02 17.17
N LEU A 174 1.48 -2.78 17.08
CA LEU A 174 1.56 -1.95 15.90
C LEU A 174 2.77 -1.03 16.04
N ASP A 175 3.79 -1.27 15.23
CA ASP A 175 5.06 -0.54 15.27
C ASP A 175 4.96 0.84 14.62
N GLU A 176 4.04 0.98 13.65
CA GLU A 176 3.73 2.25 13.00
C GLU A 176 2.29 2.28 12.51
N LEU A 177 1.66 3.43 12.72
CA LEU A 177 0.50 3.87 11.97
C LEU A 177 0.68 5.37 11.68
N SER A 178 0.70 5.75 10.42
CA SER A 178 0.93 7.13 10.01
C SER A 178 0.07 7.48 8.81
N VAL A 179 -0.24 8.77 8.64
CA VAL A 179 -0.91 9.30 7.44
C VAL A 179 -0.10 10.48 6.92
N THR A 180 0.21 10.43 5.63
CA THR A 180 1.08 11.42 4.98
C THR A 180 0.46 11.83 3.65
N GLU A 181 0.48 13.13 3.35
CA GLU A 181 0.15 13.65 2.03
C GLU A 181 1.29 13.38 1.06
N VAL A 182 0.95 12.89 -0.12
CA VAL A 182 1.91 12.46 -1.15
C VAL A 182 1.49 13.01 -2.51
N PHE A 183 2.41 12.92 -3.48
CA PHE A 183 2.07 13.19 -4.87
C PHE A 183 1.10 12.13 -5.43
N PRO A 184 0.22 12.51 -6.36
CA PRO A 184 -0.58 11.55 -7.10
C PRO A 184 0.32 10.61 -7.91
N PHE A 185 -0.13 9.36 -8.13
CA PHE A 185 0.65 8.33 -8.82
C PHE A 185 0.99 8.73 -10.27
N MET A 186 0.12 9.49 -10.92
CA MET A 186 0.34 10.09 -12.24
C MET A 186 0.50 11.61 -12.14
N PHE A 187 1.55 12.05 -11.46
CA PHE A 187 1.88 13.46 -11.34
C PHE A 187 2.58 13.99 -12.60
N PHE A 188 1.87 14.84 -13.36
CA PHE A 188 2.42 15.59 -14.49
C PHE A 188 2.49 17.06 -14.12
N PRO A 189 3.67 17.63 -13.77
CA PRO A 189 3.74 19.00 -13.32
C PRO A 189 3.43 19.99 -14.45
N SER A 190 2.69 21.05 -14.12
CA SER A 190 2.50 22.21 -15.00
C SER A 190 3.83 22.92 -15.29
N SER A 191 3.82 23.86 -16.24
CA SER A 191 5.00 24.70 -16.51
C SER A 191 5.42 25.49 -15.26
N VAL A 192 4.45 26.03 -14.52
CA VAL A 192 4.69 26.78 -13.28
C VAL A 192 5.23 25.88 -12.17
N GLU A 193 4.63 24.70 -11.98
CA GLU A 193 5.07 23.72 -10.97
C GLU A 193 6.51 23.25 -11.25
N ARG A 194 6.90 23.09 -12.52
CA ARG A 194 8.28 22.75 -12.91
C ARG A 194 9.30 23.82 -12.50
N SER A 195 9.02 25.09 -12.76
CA SER A 195 9.94 26.18 -12.39
C SER A 195 10.10 26.35 -10.87
N GLN A 196 9.06 26.06 -10.08
CA GLN A 196 9.12 26.07 -8.61
C GLN A 196 9.90 24.88 -8.04
N LEU A 197 9.78 23.72 -8.67
CA LEU A 197 10.56 22.52 -8.39
C LEU A 197 12.06 22.72 -8.56
N GLU A 198 12.45 23.37 -9.66
CA GLU A 198 13.84 23.65 -10.02
C GLU A 198 14.51 24.64 -9.04
N SER A 199 13.73 25.53 -8.43
CA SER A 199 14.21 26.55 -7.48
C SER A 199 14.25 26.07 -6.02
N SER A 200 13.60 24.96 -5.68
CA SER A 200 13.51 24.41 -4.30
C SER A 200 14.48 23.26 -4.02
N ASN A 201 15.48 23.03 -4.89
CA ASN A 201 16.51 22.00 -4.74
C ASN A 201 15.94 20.57 -4.53
N GLY A 202 14.75 20.30 -5.09
CA GLY A 202 14.11 18.98 -5.06
C GLY A 202 13.38 18.60 -3.76
N SER A 203 13.36 19.46 -2.73
CA SER A 203 12.58 19.22 -1.51
C SER A 203 11.15 19.70 -1.65
N LEU A 204 10.31 18.89 -2.31
CA LEU A 204 8.89 19.18 -2.47
C LEU A 204 8.08 18.77 -1.23
N VAL A 205 7.63 19.75 -0.46
CA VAL A 205 6.45 19.59 0.40
C VAL A 205 5.24 20.03 -0.42
N TYR A 206 4.35 19.09 -0.77
CA TYR A 206 3.09 19.39 -1.42
C TYR A 206 2.14 20.07 -0.41
N SER A 207 2.30 21.37 -0.21
CA SER A 207 1.36 22.18 0.55
C SER A 207 0.63 23.10 -0.40
N ARG A 208 -0.56 22.70 -0.85
CA ARG A 208 -1.50 23.67 -1.41
C ARG A 208 -2.06 24.45 -0.22
N THR A 209 -1.42 25.55 0.17
CA THR A 209 -2.12 26.57 0.97
C THR A 209 -3.24 27.10 0.08
N PRO A 210 -4.51 27.08 0.50
CA PRO A 210 -5.51 27.92 -0.13
C PRO A 210 -5.03 29.36 0.04
N ASP A 211 -5.20 30.20 -0.99
CA ASP A 211 -4.96 31.63 -0.88
C ASP A 211 -5.92 32.22 0.16
N ILE A 212 -5.50 32.21 1.42
CA ILE A 212 -6.16 32.92 2.51
C ILE A 212 -5.64 34.35 2.43
N GLU A 213 -6.50 35.26 1.97
CA GLU A 213 -6.29 36.69 2.07
C GLU A 213 -5.97 37.08 3.53
N SER A 214 -4.69 37.32 3.81
CA SER A 214 -4.28 37.90 5.09
C SER A 214 -4.28 39.43 4.97
N SER A 215 -5.34 40.06 5.48
CA SER A 215 -5.36 41.48 5.79
C SER A 215 -4.40 41.78 6.95
N GLY A 216 -3.45 42.72 6.76
CA GLY A 216 -2.93 43.52 7.88
C GLY A 216 -1.41 43.73 8.02
N LYS A 217 -0.89 44.74 7.30
CA LYS A 217 0.13 45.74 7.68
C LYS A 217 1.54 45.31 8.15
N GLY A 218 2.56 45.73 7.38
CA GLY A 218 3.82 46.29 7.91
C GLY A 218 5.09 46.07 7.08
N SER A 219 5.38 46.99 6.15
CA SER A 219 6.70 47.54 5.72
C SER A 219 7.89 46.58 5.43
N ASP A 220 8.34 46.46 4.18
CA ASP A 220 9.29 47.37 3.50
C ASP A 220 9.69 46.90 2.08
N LEU A 221 10.14 47.87 1.27
CA LEU A 221 10.26 47.94 -0.18
C LEU A 221 11.18 46.90 -0.88
N CYS A 222 10.78 46.42 -2.06
CA CYS A 222 11.50 46.70 -3.32
C CYS A 222 10.63 46.42 -4.56
N CYS A 223 10.68 47.35 -5.52
CA CYS A 223 9.79 47.48 -6.66
C CYS A 223 10.25 46.66 -7.87
N THR A 224 9.36 45.86 -8.46
CA THR A 224 9.44 45.52 -9.89
C THR A 224 8.04 45.47 -10.52
N SER A 225 7.77 46.48 -11.35
CA SER A 225 6.80 46.57 -12.46
C SER A 225 5.57 45.65 -12.44
N SER A 226 4.46 46.29 -12.14
CA SER A 226 3.07 45.88 -12.35
C SER A 226 2.81 45.46 -13.80
N VAL A 227 2.58 44.17 -14.03
CA VAL A 227 1.72 43.70 -15.12
C VAL A 227 0.41 43.27 -14.45
N LYS A 228 -0.56 44.18 -14.44
CA LYS A 228 -1.96 43.83 -14.16
C LYS A 228 -2.48 43.06 -15.37
N SER A 229 -2.49 41.74 -15.33
CA SER A 229 -3.41 40.96 -16.13
C SER A 229 -4.67 40.78 -15.29
N GLU A 230 -5.73 41.49 -15.68
CA GLU A 230 -7.10 41.12 -15.34
C GLU A 230 -7.27 39.63 -15.69
N LEU A 231 -7.42 38.78 -14.69
CA LEU A 231 -7.84 37.40 -14.89
C LEU A 231 -9.15 37.23 -14.16
N GLU A 232 -10.19 37.40 -14.98
CA GLU A 232 -11.56 36.98 -14.78
C GLU A 232 -11.63 35.61 -14.08
N ASN A 233 -12.71 35.39 -13.32
CA ASN A 233 -13.13 34.11 -12.74
C ASN A 233 -13.45 33.05 -13.83
N GLY A 234 -12.54 32.82 -14.76
CA GLY A 234 -12.64 31.78 -15.77
C GLY A 234 -12.07 30.48 -15.22
N GLU A 235 -12.92 29.48 -15.04
CA GLU A 235 -12.46 28.10 -15.03
C GLU A 235 -11.77 27.84 -16.38
N ASP A 236 -10.45 27.97 -16.42
CA ASP A 236 -9.66 27.68 -17.63
C ASP A 236 -10.01 26.27 -18.15
N PHE A 237 -10.54 26.21 -19.37
CA PHE A 237 -10.82 24.97 -20.06
C PHE A 237 -9.55 24.11 -20.18
N GLY A 238 -9.64 22.85 -19.78
CA GLY A 238 -8.52 21.90 -19.84
C GLY A 238 -7.66 21.83 -18.57
N LYS A 239 -7.96 22.60 -17.51
CA LYS A 239 -7.35 22.36 -16.19
C LYS A 239 -7.89 21.07 -15.60
N ARG A 240 -7.01 20.07 -15.42
CA ARG A 240 -7.36 18.82 -14.74
C ARG A 240 -7.44 19.07 -13.24
N SER A 241 -8.65 19.00 -12.68
CA SER A 241 -8.83 19.02 -11.23
C SER A 241 -8.13 17.82 -10.59
N ARG A 242 -7.45 18.04 -9.46
CA ARG A 242 -6.59 17.05 -8.79
C ARG A 242 -7.07 16.81 -7.38
N HIS A 243 -7.24 15.54 -7.05
CA HIS A 243 -7.45 15.10 -5.69
C HIS A 243 -6.18 15.25 -4.86
N ARG A 244 -6.34 15.60 -3.60
CA ARG A 244 -5.27 15.44 -2.60
C ARG A 244 -5.07 13.96 -2.38
N CYS A 245 -3.81 13.53 -2.33
CA CYS A 245 -3.46 12.12 -2.23
C CYS A 245 -2.82 11.86 -0.87
N PHE A 246 -3.30 10.85 -0.16
CA PHE A 246 -2.72 10.44 1.12
C PHE A 246 -2.37 8.97 1.09
N VAL A 247 -1.33 8.64 1.85
CA VAL A 247 -0.96 7.26 2.15
C VAL A 247 -1.04 7.07 3.65
N VAL A 248 -1.86 6.10 4.07
CA VAL A 248 -1.79 5.54 5.41
C VAL A 248 -0.76 4.41 5.40
N THR A 249 0.25 4.48 6.25
CA THR A 249 1.24 3.42 6.43
C THR A 249 0.97 2.68 7.73
N ALA A 250 0.86 1.35 7.67
CA ALA A 250 0.73 0.50 8.83
C ALA A 250 1.86 -0.54 8.83
N ARG A 251 2.63 -0.61 9.92
CA ARG A 251 3.79 -1.51 10.05
C ARG A 251 3.70 -2.28 11.34
N ALA A 252 3.82 -3.61 11.25
CA ALA A 252 3.81 -4.51 12.38
C ALA A 252 4.47 -5.84 12.02
N ARG A 253 4.86 -6.63 13.02
CA ARG A 253 5.22 -8.05 12.79
C ARG A 253 4.08 -8.82 12.13
N SER A 254 2.83 -8.62 12.57
CA SER A 254 1.66 -9.30 12.01
C SER A 254 0.37 -8.53 12.27
N PHE A 255 -0.63 -8.77 11.42
CA PHE A 255 -1.95 -8.15 11.51
C PHE A 255 -3.04 -9.22 11.65
N LEU A 256 -4.16 -8.86 12.29
CA LEU A 256 -5.39 -9.64 12.31
C LEU A 256 -6.11 -9.53 10.96
N TYR A 257 -7.10 -10.40 10.77
CA TYR A 257 -7.91 -10.40 9.55
C TYR A 257 -8.68 -9.08 9.43
N HIS A 258 -8.51 -8.39 8.29
CA HIS A 258 -9.02 -7.06 7.98
C HIS A 258 -8.54 -5.89 8.87
N GLN A 259 -7.59 -6.11 9.78
CA GLN A 259 -7.18 -5.09 10.77
C GLN A 259 -6.83 -3.75 10.14
N VAL A 260 -5.97 -3.74 9.10
CA VAL A 260 -5.53 -2.51 8.44
C VAL A 260 -6.71 -1.76 7.82
N ARG A 261 -7.63 -2.46 7.16
CA ARG A 261 -8.79 -1.83 6.49
C ARG A 261 -9.81 -1.29 7.49
N LEU A 262 -9.97 -1.95 8.64
CA LEU A 262 -10.81 -1.45 9.73
C LEU A 262 -10.19 -0.20 10.37
N MET A 263 -8.89 -0.19 10.62
CA MET A 263 -8.18 1.01 11.10
C MET A 263 -8.27 2.16 10.10
N VAL A 264 -8.09 1.91 8.80
CA VAL A 264 -8.24 2.95 7.77
C VAL A 264 -9.67 3.49 7.70
N GLY A 265 -10.69 2.63 7.84
CA GLY A 265 -12.09 3.06 7.92
C GLY A 265 -12.34 4.01 9.10
N LEU A 266 -11.75 3.69 10.26
CA LEU A 266 -11.76 4.57 11.43
C LEU A 266 -11.07 5.91 11.15
N LEU A 267 -9.86 5.87 10.57
CA LEU A 267 -9.12 7.09 10.24
C LEU A 267 -9.89 7.97 9.24
N LYS A 268 -10.59 7.38 8.26
CA LYS A 268 -11.50 8.13 7.37
C LYS A 268 -12.56 8.84 8.19
N SER A 269 -13.27 8.14 9.06
CA SER A 269 -14.34 8.74 9.87
C SER A 269 -13.84 9.84 10.81
N VAL A 270 -12.63 9.71 11.35
CA VAL A 270 -11.99 10.81 12.10
C VAL A 270 -11.65 11.98 11.18
N GLY A 271 -11.06 11.71 10.01
CA GLY A 271 -10.66 12.73 9.05
C GLY A 271 -11.85 13.52 8.48
N THR A 272 -13.02 12.89 8.32
CA THR A 272 -14.25 13.58 7.89
C THR A 272 -15.03 14.23 9.03
N GLY A 273 -14.57 14.10 10.29
CA GLY A 273 -15.22 14.67 11.47
C GLY A 273 -16.42 13.87 12.00
N ASP A 274 -16.68 12.68 11.45
CA ASP A 274 -17.76 11.78 11.92
C ASP A 274 -17.42 11.16 13.29
N LEU A 275 -16.13 11.06 13.62
CA LEU A 275 -15.62 10.56 14.89
C LEU A 275 -14.56 11.50 15.46
N THR A 276 -14.52 11.59 16.78
CA THR A 276 -13.48 12.33 17.50
C THR A 276 -12.32 11.41 17.90
N THR A 277 -11.22 12.00 18.38
CA THR A 277 -10.12 11.21 18.95
C THR A 277 -10.52 10.42 20.20
N ALA A 278 -11.45 10.93 21.01
CA ALA A 278 -11.98 10.21 22.17
C ALA A 278 -12.79 8.96 21.75
N ASP A 279 -13.45 9.02 20.59
CA ASP A 279 -14.14 7.86 20.03
C ASP A 279 -13.17 6.74 19.62
N VAL A 280 -11.95 7.08 19.22
CA VAL A 280 -10.91 6.08 18.87
C VAL A 280 -10.56 5.22 20.08
N GLU A 281 -10.31 5.85 21.24
CA GLU A 281 -10.04 5.16 22.51
C GLU A 281 -11.23 4.29 22.90
N ARG A 282 -12.44 4.87 22.89
CA ARG A 282 -13.69 4.14 23.19
C ARG A 282 -13.90 2.93 22.28
N ILE A 283 -13.61 3.05 20.98
CA ILE A 283 -13.76 1.94 20.03
C ILE A 283 -12.70 0.87 20.29
N LEU A 284 -11.45 1.25 20.58
CA LEU A 284 -10.40 0.30 20.94
C LEU A 284 -10.77 -0.49 22.20
N ASP A 285 -11.25 0.21 23.23
CA ASP A 285 -11.65 -0.39 24.52
C ASP A 285 -12.91 -1.25 24.44
N ALA A 286 -13.79 -0.99 23.48
CA ALA A 286 -15.01 -1.77 23.28
C ALA A 286 -14.74 -3.24 22.92
N LYS A 287 -13.56 -3.54 22.37
CA LYS A 287 -13.11 -4.90 22.01
C LYS A 287 -14.12 -5.69 21.18
N THR A 288 -14.88 -5.02 20.31
CA THR A 288 -15.88 -5.63 19.44
C THR A 288 -15.87 -4.97 18.07
N VAL A 289 -15.83 -5.79 17.01
CA VAL A 289 -15.79 -5.29 15.63
C VAL A 289 -17.03 -4.47 15.25
N THR A 290 -18.14 -4.66 15.96
CA THR A 290 -19.38 -3.89 15.75
C THR A 290 -19.25 -2.42 16.17
N ALA A 291 -18.26 -2.08 17.00
CA ALA A 291 -17.98 -0.70 17.39
C ALA A 291 -17.17 0.05 16.32
N ALA A 292 -16.46 -0.66 15.45
CA ALA A 292 -15.69 -0.02 14.38
C ALA A 292 -16.61 0.48 13.25
N PRO A 293 -16.25 1.60 12.61
CA PRO A 293 -17.00 2.09 11.45
C PRO A 293 -16.81 1.18 10.23
N ARG A 294 -17.42 1.56 9.11
CA ARG A 294 -17.34 0.79 7.87
C ARG A 294 -15.88 0.56 7.47
N MET A 295 -15.56 -0.71 7.21
CA MET A 295 -14.26 -1.13 6.73
C MET A 295 -13.92 -0.48 5.39
N ALA A 296 -12.67 -0.02 5.24
CA ALA A 296 -12.18 0.54 4.00
C ALA A 296 -12.22 -0.51 2.85
N PRO A 297 -12.46 -0.10 1.59
CA PRO A 297 -12.38 -0.99 0.43
C PRO A 297 -11.03 -1.72 0.28
N ALA A 298 -11.00 -2.85 -0.43
CA ALA A 298 -9.77 -3.64 -0.57
C ALA A 298 -8.77 -3.01 -1.57
N TYR A 299 -9.29 -2.38 -2.63
CA TYR A 299 -8.51 -1.89 -3.76
C TYR A 299 -7.61 -0.68 -3.46
N GLY A 300 -7.75 -0.06 -2.29
CA GLY A 300 -6.82 0.96 -1.82
C GLY A 300 -5.62 0.39 -1.04
N LEU A 301 -5.65 -0.89 -0.67
CA LEU A 301 -4.64 -1.52 0.20
C LEU A 301 -3.55 -2.23 -0.63
N TYR A 302 -2.31 -2.01 -0.22
CA TYR A 302 -1.10 -2.57 -0.80
C TYR A 302 -0.24 -3.22 0.28
N LEU A 303 0.15 -4.48 0.12
CA LEU A 303 1.28 -5.04 0.86
C LEU A 303 2.57 -4.44 0.28
N ALA A 304 3.18 -3.52 1.02
CA ALA A 304 4.28 -2.70 0.53
C ALA A 304 5.65 -3.36 0.67
N ASN A 305 5.90 -4.01 1.81
CA ASN A 305 7.18 -4.63 2.10
C ASN A 305 7.04 -5.76 3.14
N VAL A 306 7.94 -6.75 3.07
CA VAL A 306 8.12 -7.75 4.11
C VAL A 306 9.60 -7.90 4.46
N LYS A 307 9.93 -7.62 5.73
CA LYS A 307 11.32 -7.65 6.21
C LYS A 307 11.71 -9.04 6.70
N TYR A 308 12.92 -9.45 6.34
CA TYR A 308 13.57 -10.66 6.83
C TYR A 308 15.00 -10.34 7.27
N ASP A 309 15.53 -11.18 8.14
CA ASP A 309 16.97 -11.36 8.27
C ASP A 309 17.35 -12.60 7.45
N LEU A 310 18.14 -12.39 6.39
CA LEU A 310 18.60 -13.46 5.50
C LEU A 310 20.06 -13.84 5.75
N ASN A 311 20.74 -13.16 6.68
CA ASN A 311 22.15 -13.39 7.01
C ASN A 311 22.33 -14.26 8.27
N ALA A 312 21.23 -14.60 8.94
CA ALA A 312 21.19 -15.42 10.14
C ALA A 312 21.10 -16.92 9.83
#